data_AF-A0A8S3HGM2-F1
#
_entry.id   AF-A0A8S3HGM2-F1
#
_cell.length_a   1.000
_cell.length_b   1.000
_cell.length_c   1.000
_cell.angle_alpha   90.00
_cell.angle_beta   90.00
_cell.angle_gamma   90.00
#
_symmetry.space_group_name_H-M   'P 1'
#
loop_
_entity.id
_entity.type
_entity.pdbx_description
1 polymer ?
#
loop_
_entity_poly.entity_id
_entity_poly.type
_entity_poly.pdbx_seq_one_letter_code
_entity_poly.pdbx_strand_id
1 'polypeptide(L)'
;MTQKLQRLSCREASKIIRISKSSVQRAINCFEETGAFHDRRRSGRPKKLNDRNVRMLKRLTENDGRYSSREITNKLNNSLKNPH
;
A
#
# COMPACT_ATOMS: atom_id res chain seq x y z
N MET A 1 13.66 -10.12 36.09
CA MET A 1 13.03 -11.26 35.37
C MET A 1 13.10 -11.07 33.85
N THR A 2 14.25 -10.71 33.28
CA THR A 2 14.31 -10.18 31.89
C THR A 2 15.59 -10.61 31.16
N GLN A 3 15.99 -11.88 31.28
CA GLN A 3 17.12 -12.42 30.50
C GLN A 3 16.77 -13.67 29.68
N LYS A 4 15.58 -14.28 29.88
CA LYS A 4 15.20 -15.54 29.18
C LYS A 4 14.71 -15.37 27.74
N LEU A 5 14.42 -14.15 27.29
CA LEU A 5 13.89 -13.89 25.94
C LEU A 5 14.97 -13.90 24.84
N GLN A 6 16.26 -13.86 25.20
CA GLN A 6 17.35 -13.75 24.22
C GLN A 6 17.72 -15.04 23.48
N ARG A 7 17.08 -16.20 23.76
CA ARG A 7 17.47 -17.49 23.14
C ARG A 7 16.32 -18.44 22.83
N LEU A 8 15.09 -17.95 22.65
CA LEU A 8 14.01 -18.84 22.22
C LEU A 8 14.10 -19.09 20.72
N SER A 9 14.12 -20.36 20.33
CA SER A 9 14.00 -20.73 18.92
C SER A 9 12.60 -20.36 18.39
N CYS A 10 12.46 -20.12 17.08
CA CYS A 10 11.16 -19.84 16.46
C CYS A 10 10.10 -20.92 16.76
N ARG A 11 10.55 -22.17 16.96
CA ARG A 11 9.69 -23.30 17.33
C ARG A 11 9.14 -23.18 18.75
N GLU A 12 9.99 -22.79 19.70
CA GLU A 12 9.57 -22.60 21.10
C GLU A 12 8.65 -21.38 21.22
N ALA A 13 9.02 -20.27 20.57
CA ALA A 13 8.17 -19.09 20.50
C ALA A 13 6.78 -19.42 19.95
N SER A 14 6.70 -20.17 18.85
CA SER A 14 5.45 -20.63 18.24
C SER A 14 4.56 -21.41 19.21
N LYS A 15 5.15 -22.30 20.03
CA LYS A 15 4.40 -23.07 21.05
C LYS A 15 3.86 -22.19 22.17
N ILE A 16 4.66 -21.23 22.64
CA ILE A 16 4.31 -20.33 23.74
C ILE A 16 3.17 -19.40 23.32
N ILE A 17 3.31 -18.77 22.15
CA ILE A 17 2.35 -17.74 21.69
C ILE A 17 1.20 -18.32 20.84
N ARG A 18 1.22 -19.63 20.57
CA ARG A 18 0.21 -20.36 19.76
C ARG A 18 -0.02 -19.78 18.36
N ILE A 19 1.04 -19.28 17.74
CA ILE A 19 1.05 -18.78 16.35
C ILE A 19 1.91 -19.71 15.50
N SER A 20 1.62 -19.84 14.21
CA SER A 20 2.41 -20.68 13.31
C SER A 20 3.89 -20.24 13.24
N LYS A 21 4.80 -21.21 13.23
CA LYS A 21 6.26 -20.98 13.12
C LYS A 21 6.64 -20.09 11.93
N SER A 22 5.94 -20.20 10.80
CA SER A 22 6.14 -19.35 9.63
C SER A 22 5.80 -17.88 9.89
N SER A 23 4.75 -17.60 10.65
CA SER A 23 4.38 -16.23 11.03
C SER A 23 5.38 -15.63 12.02
N VAL A 24 5.86 -16.43 12.98
CA VAL A 24 6.94 -16.01 13.89
C VAL A 24 8.20 -15.64 13.11
N GLN A 25 8.63 -16.50 12.19
CA GLN A 25 9.79 -16.23 11.35
C GLN A 25 9.60 -14.97 10.51
N ARG A 26 8.42 -14.80 9.89
CA ARG A 26 8.11 -13.61 9.09
C ARG A 26 8.18 -12.34 9.92
N ALA A 27 7.67 -12.35 11.15
CA ALA A 27 7.72 -11.21 12.04
C ALA A 27 9.16 -10.85 12.44
N ILE A 28 9.99 -11.85 12.77
CA ILE A 28 11.41 -11.65 13.08
C ILE A 28 12.15 -11.05 11.88
N ASN A 29 12.02 -11.64 10.69
CA ASN A 29 12.66 -11.12 9.48
C ASN A 29 12.20 -9.68 9.17
N CYS A 30 10.92 -9.39 9.35
CA CYS A 30 10.40 -8.03 9.15
C CYS A 30 11.04 -7.03 10.12
N PHE A 31 11.19 -7.40 11.38
CA PHE A 31 11.83 -6.57 12.39
C PHE A 31 13.32 -6.39 12.12
N GLU A 32 14.04 -7.43 11.72
CA GLU A 32 15.46 -7.34 11.34
C GLU A 32 15.69 -6.44 10.13
N GLU A 33 14.80 -6.51 9.11
CA GLU A 33 14.92 -5.71 7.89
C GLU A 33 14.49 -4.25 8.08
N THR A 34 13.49 -3.98 8.94
CA THR A 34 12.83 -2.66 9.00
C THR A 34 12.93 -1.96 10.35
N GLY A 35 13.35 -2.66 11.41
CA GLY A 35 13.31 -2.18 12.79
C GLY A 35 11.90 -1.98 13.35
N ALA A 36 10.86 -2.38 12.60
CA ALA A 36 9.47 -2.12 12.92
C ALA A 36 8.68 -3.42 13.13
N PHE A 37 7.70 -3.36 14.05
CA PHE A 37 6.78 -4.46 14.34
C PHE A 37 5.46 -4.38 13.55
N HIS A 38 5.24 -3.28 12.82
CA HIS A 38 4.04 -3.09 12.03
C HIS A 38 4.15 -3.80 10.68
N ASP A 39 3.01 -4.23 10.14
CA ASP A 39 2.97 -4.77 8.78
C ASP A 39 3.50 -3.77 7.75
N ARG A 40 4.10 -4.30 6.67
CA ARG A 40 4.53 -3.48 5.54
C ARG A 40 3.31 -2.85 4.88
N ARG A 41 3.36 -1.53 4.68
CA ARG A 41 2.35 -0.82 3.90
C ARG A 41 2.32 -1.40 2.49
N ARG A 42 1.13 -1.76 2.01
CA ARG A 42 0.94 -2.14 0.61
C ARG A 42 1.14 -0.88 -0.24
N SER A 43 2.16 -0.90 -1.10
CA SER A 43 2.49 0.24 -1.98
C SER A 43 1.41 0.51 -3.03
N GLY A 44 0.67 -0.52 -3.44
CA GLY A 44 -0.35 -0.41 -4.48
C GLY A 44 0.21 0.05 -5.83
N ARG A 45 -0.68 0.34 -6.78
CA ARG A 45 -0.28 0.93 -8.07
C ARG A 45 -0.05 2.44 -7.88
N PRO A 46 1.10 2.99 -8.32
CA PRO A 46 1.33 4.42 -8.22
C PRO A 46 0.27 5.22 -9.00
N LYS A 47 -0.18 6.34 -8.43
CA LYS A 47 -1.12 7.25 -9.08
C LYS A 47 -0.43 7.92 -10.27
N LYS A 48 -1.06 7.87 -11.45
CA LYS A 48 -0.60 8.62 -12.66
C LYS A 48 -0.99 10.10 -12.62
N LEU A 49 -2.03 10.45 -11.88
CA LEU A 49 -2.61 11.78 -11.80
C LEU A 49 -2.45 12.36 -10.40
N ASN A 50 -2.19 13.66 -10.32
CA ASN A 50 -2.25 14.39 -9.06
C ASN A 50 -3.72 14.56 -8.61
N ASP A 51 -3.94 14.91 -7.34
CA ASP A 51 -5.30 15.01 -6.78
C ASP A 51 -6.13 16.17 -7.40
N ARG A 52 -5.49 17.18 -7.99
CA ARG A 52 -6.19 18.25 -8.73
C ARG A 52 -6.80 17.70 -10.02
N ASN A 53 -6.04 16.92 -10.77
CA ASN A 53 -6.46 16.31 -12.03
C ASN A 53 -7.53 15.25 -11.78
N VAL A 54 -7.42 14.49 -10.69
CA VAL A 54 -8.47 13.54 -10.27
C VAL A 54 -9.79 14.26 -9.97
N ARG A 55 -9.74 15.41 -9.27
CA ARG A 55 -10.93 16.23 -9.02
C ARG A 55 -11.55 16.77 -10.31
N MET A 56 -10.73 17.18 -11.27
CA MET A 56 -11.21 17.62 -12.59
C MET A 56 -11.87 16.47 -13.35
N LEU A 57 -11.23 15.30 -13.40
CA LEU A 57 -11.79 14.10 -14.02
C LEU A 57 -13.15 13.75 -13.44
N LYS A 58 -13.27 13.77 -12.10
CA LYS A 58 -14.53 13.54 -11.40
C LYS A 58 -15.62 14.55 -11.81
N ARG A 59 -15.29 15.84 -11.90
CA ARG A 59 -16.23 16.87 -12.38
C ARG A 59 -16.65 16.67 -13.84
N LEU A 60 -15.72 16.27 -14.71
CA LEU A 60 -16.05 15.98 -16.12
C LEU A 60 -17.03 14.82 -16.24
N THR A 61 -16.89 13.79 -15.40
CA THR A 61 -17.81 12.65 -15.38
C THR A 61 -19.16 12.96 -14.74
N GLU A 62 -19.18 13.81 -13.70
CA GLU A 62 -20.40 14.12 -12.94
C GLU A 62 -21.27 15.19 -13.61
N ASN A 63 -20.66 16.20 -14.24
CA ASN A 63 -21.40 17.31 -14.85
C ASN A 63 -22.11 16.93 -16.14
N ASP A 64 -21.54 16.02 -16.93
CA ASP A 64 -22.11 15.58 -18.19
C ASP A 64 -21.66 14.14 -18.49
N GLY A 65 -22.45 13.18 -17.99
CA GLY A 65 -22.19 11.75 -18.13
C GLY A 65 -22.32 11.20 -19.55
N ARG A 66 -22.58 12.05 -20.55
CA ARG A 66 -22.69 11.65 -21.97
C ARG A 66 -21.34 11.57 -22.66
N TYR A 67 -20.29 12.14 -22.06
CA TYR A 67 -18.96 12.07 -22.66
C TYR A 67 -18.46 10.63 -22.71
N SER A 68 -18.00 10.25 -23.89
CA SER A 68 -17.22 9.03 -24.07
C SER A 68 -15.89 9.14 -23.34
N SER A 69 -15.31 7.99 -23.00
CA SER A 69 -13.98 7.92 -22.37
C SER A 69 -12.91 8.66 -23.16
N ARG A 70 -13.02 8.67 -24.50
CA ARG A 70 -12.09 9.37 -25.39
C ARG A 70 -12.21 10.89 -25.27
N GLU A 71 -13.43 11.42 -25.22
CA GLU A 71 -13.67 12.86 -25.03
C GLU A 71 -13.20 13.33 -23.66
N ILE A 72 -13.46 12.54 -22.62
CA ILE A 72 -12.97 12.82 -21.26
C ILE A 72 -11.44 12.88 -21.24
N THR A 73 -10.78 11.93 -21.91
CA THR A 73 -9.33 11.88 -22.01
C THR A 73 -8.78 13.11 -22.73
N ASN A 74 -9.37 13.48 -23.87
CA ASN A 74 -8.97 14.67 -24.62
C ASN A 74 -9.11 15.95 -23.78
N LYS A 75 -10.25 16.12 -23.09
CA LYS A 75 -10.50 17.27 -22.21
C LYS A 75 -9.52 17.32 -21.03
N LEU A 76 -9.21 16.17 -20.45
CA LEU A 76 -8.22 16.07 -19.38
C LEU A 76 -6.82 16.43 -19.91
N ASN A 77 -6.38 15.83 -21.02
CA ASN A 77 -5.07 16.05 -21.60
C ASN A 77 -4.82 17.52 -21.98
N ASN A 78 -5.83 18.23 -22.49
CA ASN A 78 -5.75 19.66 -22.78
C ASN A 78 -5.46 20.53 -21.55
N SER A 79 -5.74 20.03 -20.34
CA SER A 79 -5.46 20.73 -19.08
C SER A 79 -4.11 20.34 -18.44
N LEU A 80 -3.45 19.30 -18.95
CA LEU A 80 -2.19 18.79 -18.42
C LEU A 80 -1.01 19.51 -19.09
N LYS A 81 0.02 19.84 -18.31
CA LYS A 81 1.30 20.36 -18.83
C LYS A 81 2.03 19.32 -19.70
N ASN A 82 1.90 18.03 -19.37
CA ASN A 82 2.45 16.89 -20.12
C ASN A 82 1.30 15.90 -20.40
N PRO A 83 0.72 15.90 -21.61
CA PRO A 83 -0.33 14.96 -22.00
C PRO A 83 0.23 13.55 -22.29
N HIS A 84 -0.61 12.53 -22.09
CA HIS A 84 -0.29 11.11 -22.33
C HIS A 84 -1.34 10.43 -23.21
#